data_AF-A0A2E8B4J1-F1
#
_entry.id   AF-A0A2E8B4J1-F1
#
_cell.length_a   1.000
_cell.length_b   1.000
_cell.length_c   1.000
_cell.angle_alpha   90.00
_cell.angle_beta   90.00
_cell.angle_gamma   90.00
#
_symmetry.space_group_name_H-M   'P 1'
#
loop_
_entity.id
_entity.type
_entity.pdbx_description
1 polymer ?
#
loop_
_entity_poly.entity_id
_entity_poly.type
_entity_poly.pdbx_seq_one_letter_code
_entity_poly.pdbx_strand_id
1 'polypeptide(L)'
;SALVSALSPHGGMGLMVYGKYGRNGVYPLQKMLRALGSGHSLHEQVEIAKKLVESLPASNWFKRNPMLMDHRNSDAGLVDLLLHSQDRAYLVEEVGALVNSADLSIVSFVPPVQYDPSHLLQDPELLERLDGFNPMARAAFAEQLSGNLKQHAFYVVPDARAGCTTAVPGPEMVPTLSTVNASRLAMAIRQEGFLAVKNGPVTLRLPVPKDAAVIAEQIDSRRTLSEIRDLVETSMENVGFDAAWGAFYKAANGLNLMYLKADKS
;
A
#
# COMPACT_ATOMS: atom_id res chain seq x y z
N SER A 1 -15.36 -18.78 10.27
CA SER A 1 -16.02 -18.40 8.98
C SER A 1 -15.62 -19.32 7.81
N ALA A 2 -16.30 -19.27 6.65
CA ALA A 2 -15.93 -20.04 5.44
C ALA A 2 -14.54 -19.68 4.87
N LEU A 3 -14.10 -18.43 5.06
CA LEU A 3 -12.76 -17.98 4.69
C LEU A 3 -11.69 -18.61 5.57
N VAL A 4 -11.91 -18.69 6.88
CA VAL A 4 -10.98 -19.36 7.81
C VAL A 4 -10.85 -20.85 7.49
N SER A 5 -11.94 -21.54 7.14
CA SER A 5 -11.88 -22.96 6.78
C SER A 5 -11.12 -23.25 5.48
N ALA A 6 -10.87 -22.24 4.64
CA ALA A 6 -10.07 -22.38 3.43
C ALA A 6 -8.55 -22.22 3.68
N LEU A 7 -8.15 -21.78 4.89
CA LEU A 7 -6.75 -21.59 5.24
C LEU A 7 -6.12 -22.89 5.75
N SER A 8 -4.86 -23.12 5.36
CA SER A 8 -4.04 -24.13 6.04
C SER A 8 -3.74 -23.69 7.49
N PRO A 9 -3.36 -24.61 8.40
CA PRO A 9 -3.12 -24.27 9.81
C PRO A 9 -2.14 -23.11 10.04
N HIS A 10 -1.15 -22.97 9.17
CA HIS A 10 -0.16 -21.88 9.20
C HIS A 10 -0.31 -20.87 8.05
N GLY A 11 -1.39 -20.97 7.28
CA GLY A 11 -1.69 -20.10 6.15
C GLY A 11 -2.13 -18.70 6.57
N GLY A 12 -2.08 -17.79 5.59
CA GLY A 12 -2.69 -16.47 5.62
C GLY A 12 -3.25 -16.16 4.25
N MET A 13 -3.95 -15.04 4.11
CA MET A 13 -4.58 -14.62 2.86
C MET A 13 -4.22 -13.17 2.54
N GLY A 14 -3.96 -12.88 1.27
CA GLY A 14 -3.97 -11.51 0.75
C GLY A 14 -5.37 -11.17 0.27
N LEU A 15 -5.92 -10.07 0.76
CA LEU A 15 -7.23 -9.55 0.39
C LEU A 15 -7.09 -8.16 -0.21
N MET A 16 -8.00 -7.83 -1.12
CA MET A 16 -8.15 -6.49 -1.67
C MET A 16 -9.62 -6.12 -1.71
N VAL A 17 -9.94 -4.93 -1.22
CA VAL A 17 -11.26 -4.32 -1.34
C VAL A 17 -11.14 -2.88 -1.82
N TYR A 18 -12.20 -2.34 -2.41
CA TYR A 18 -12.20 -0.95 -2.87
C TYR A 18 -12.21 0.04 -1.69
N GLY A 19 -11.44 1.13 -1.82
CA GLY A 19 -11.29 2.18 -0.81
C GLY A 19 -12.25 3.34 -1.07
N LYS A 20 -12.94 3.81 -0.02
CA LYS A 20 -14.05 4.77 -0.16
C LYS A 20 -13.59 6.15 -0.58
N TYR A 21 -12.54 6.69 0.03
CA TYR A 21 -12.07 8.04 -0.27
C TYR A 21 -11.39 8.15 -1.63
N GLY A 22 -10.51 7.21 -2.01
CA GLY A 22 -9.86 7.25 -3.32
C GLY A 22 -10.84 7.07 -4.48
N ARG A 23 -11.99 6.43 -4.24
CA ARG A 23 -13.08 6.25 -5.21
C ARG A 23 -14.18 7.29 -5.10
N ASN A 24 -13.92 8.40 -4.41
CA ASN A 24 -14.92 9.44 -4.25
C ASN A 24 -15.40 9.96 -5.62
N GLY A 25 -16.72 9.99 -5.82
CA GLY A 25 -17.36 10.31 -7.11
C GLY A 25 -17.79 9.10 -7.95
N VAL A 26 -17.24 7.90 -7.73
CA VAL A 26 -17.61 6.68 -8.51
C VAL A 26 -19.07 6.30 -8.27
N TYR A 27 -19.49 6.09 -7.02
CA TYR A 27 -20.81 5.54 -6.71
C TYR A 27 -22.00 6.44 -7.10
N PRO A 28 -21.96 7.77 -6.94
CA PRO A 28 -22.97 8.65 -7.51
C PRO A 28 -23.07 8.52 -9.04
N LEU A 29 -21.93 8.39 -9.72
CA LEU A 29 -21.89 8.21 -11.18
C LEU A 29 -22.47 6.85 -11.60
N GLN A 30 -22.09 5.77 -10.93
CA GLN A 30 -22.69 4.44 -11.15
C GLN A 30 -24.22 4.47 -10.95
N LYS A 31 -24.72 5.21 -9.96
CA LYS A 31 -26.18 5.37 -9.73
C LYS A 31 -26.86 6.09 -10.89
N MET A 32 -26.25 7.15 -11.44
CA MET A 32 -26.77 7.84 -12.62
C MET A 32 -26.77 6.92 -13.85
N LEU A 33 -25.70 6.14 -14.05
CA LEU A 33 -25.60 5.22 -15.18
C LEU A 33 -26.60 4.08 -15.11
N ARG A 34 -26.86 3.51 -13.93
CA ARG A 34 -27.95 2.53 -13.75
C ARG A 34 -29.32 3.12 -14.11
N ALA A 35 -29.56 4.39 -13.77
CA ALA A 35 -30.81 5.06 -14.13
C ALA A 35 -30.96 5.31 -15.63
N LEU A 36 -29.86 5.61 -16.33
CA LEU A 36 -29.86 5.89 -17.78
C LEU A 36 -29.75 4.63 -18.66
N GLY A 37 -29.10 3.59 -18.16
CA GLY A 37 -28.74 2.39 -18.93
C GLY A 37 -29.63 1.17 -18.69
N SER A 38 -30.62 1.26 -17.80
CA SER A 38 -31.50 0.13 -17.49
C SER A 38 -32.26 -0.35 -18.73
N GLY A 39 -32.13 -1.63 -19.06
CA GLY A 39 -32.76 -2.25 -20.24
C GLY A 39 -31.95 -2.14 -21.54
N HIS A 40 -30.81 -1.44 -21.53
CA HIS A 40 -29.92 -1.35 -22.68
C HIS A 40 -28.87 -2.48 -22.68
N SER A 41 -28.36 -2.80 -23.87
CA SER A 41 -27.21 -3.70 -24.04
C SER A 41 -25.95 -3.11 -23.38
N LEU A 42 -24.96 -3.95 -23.07
CA LEU A 42 -23.70 -3.49 -22.50
C LEU A 42 -23.00 -2.44 -23.38
N HIS A 43 -23.05 -2.62 -24.70
CA HIS A 43 -22.46 -1.69 -25.65
C HIS A 43 -23.11 -0.30 -25.55
N GLU A 44 -24.44 -0.24 -25.53
CA GLU A 44 -25.18 1.02 -25.36
C GLU A 44 -24.91 1.67 -23.99
N GLN A 45 -24.79 0.87 -22.92
CA GLN A 45 -24.42 1.37 -21.60
C GLN A 45 -23.02 2.01 -21.59
N VAL A 46 -22.06 1.44 -22.31
CA VAL A 46 -20.72 2.01 -22.48
C VAL A 46 -20.80 3.36 -23.20
N GLU A 47 -21.57 3.47 -24.27
CA GLU A 47 -21.73 4.73 -25.01
C GLU A 47 -22.45 5.81 -24.19
N ILE A 48 -23.45 5.43 -23.39
CA ILE A 48 -24.09 6.32 -22.42
C ILE A 48 -23.08 6.80 -21.37
N ALA A 49 -22.24 5.90 -20.87
CA ALA A 49 -21.24 6.23 -19.86
C ALA A 49 -20.21 7.23 -20.37
N LYS A 50 -19.69 7.04 -21.60
CA LYS A 50 -18.77 7.98 -22.24
C LYS A 50 -19.40 9.39 -22.34
N LYS A 51 -20.62 9.48 -22.88
CA LYS A 51 -21.36 10.76 -23.01
C LYS A 51 -21.60 11.44 -21.67
N LEU A 52 -21.99 10.68 -20.64
CA LEU A 52 -22.21 11.23 -19.31
C LEU A 52 -20.92 11.78 -18.71
N VAL A 53 -19.81 11.03 -18.79
CA VAL A 53 -18.50 11.44 -18.26
C VAL A 53 -18.02 12.73 -18.92
N GLU A 54 -18.17 12.86 -20.24
CA GLU A 54 -17.81 14.09 -20.98
C GLU A 54 -18.65 15.30 -20.55
N SER A 55 -19.93 15.06 -20.26
CA SER A 55 -20.91 16.10 -19.90
C SER A 55 -20.85 16.55 -18.44
N LEU A 56 -19.99 15.93 -17.60
CA LEU A 56 -19.95 16.24 -16.16
C LEU A 56 -19.56 17.71 -15.92
N PRO A 57 -20.30 18.45 -15.06
CA PRO A 57 -19.94 19.81 -14.69
C PRO A 57 -18.64 19.84 -13.88
N ALA A 58 -17.94 20.98 -13.87
CA ALA A 58 -16.66 21.13 -13.17
C ALA A 58 -16.76 20.89 -11.65
N SER A 59 -17.95 21.04 -11.06
CA SER A 59 -18.22 20.76 -9.65
C SER A 59 -18.26 19.26 -9.30
N ASN A 60 -18.42 18.38 -10.30
CA ASN A 60 -18.60 16.95 -10.08
C ASN A 60 -17.36 16.29 -9.46
N TRP A 61 -17.58 15.46 -8.44
CA TRP A 61 -16.49 14.83 -7.68
C TRP A 61 -15.69 13.81 -8.48
N PHE A 62 -16.33 13.02 -9.36
CA PHE A 62 -15.63 12.09 -10.24
C PHE A 62 -14.68 12.84 -11.18
N LYS A 63 -15.16 13.92 -11.79
CA LYS A 63 -14.37 14.76 -12.70
C LYS A 63 -13.18 15.45 -12.00
N ARG A 64 -13.34 15.80 -10.72
CA ARG A 64 -12.30 16.44 -9.91
C ARG A 64 -11.32 15.45 -9.26
N ASN A 65 -11.57 14.15 -9.34
CA ASN A 65 -10.74 13.14 -8.69
C ASN A 65 -9.61 12.67 -9.62
N PRO A 66 -8.34 13.06 -9.37
CA PRO A 66 -7.22 12.70 -10.23
C PRO A 66 -6.87 11.20 -10.20
N MET A 67 -7.43 10.43 -9.26
CA MET A 67 -7.17 8.99 -9.13
C MET A 67 -7.98 8.13 -10.09
N LEU A 68 -9.09 8.67 -10.60
CA LEU A 68 -10.06 7.93 -11.40
C LEU A 68 -9.77 8.09 -12.88
N MET A 69 -8.64 7.54 -13.35
CA MET A 69 -8.21 7.64 -14.75
C MET A 69 -8.47 6.38 -15.57
N ASP A 70 -8.81 5.26 -14.90
CA ASP A 70 -8.89 3.93 -15.52
C ASP A 70 -9.92 3.88 -16.67
N HIS A 71 -11.01 4.65 -16.56
CA HIS A 71 -12.04 4.79 -17.59
C HIS A 71 -11.56 5.42 -18.91
N ARG A 72 -10.41 6.11 -18.91
CA ARG A 72 -9.82 6.72 -20.12
C ARG A 72 -8.95 5.76 -20.90
N ASN A 73 -8.51 4.67 -20.27
CA ASN A 73 -7.51 3.77 -20.84
C ASN A 73 -8.15 2.71 -21.73
N SER A 74 -9.40 2.31 -21.46
CA SER A 74 -10.15 1.33 -22.27
C SER A 74 -11.62 1.26 -21.88
N ASP A 75 -12.46 0.71 -22.78
CA ASP A 75 -13.85 0.39 -22.49
C ASP A 75 -13.97 -0.64 -21.36
N ALA A 76 -13.05 -1.60 -21.26
CA ALA A 76 -13.00 -2.56 -20.15
C ALA A 76 -12.77 -1.86 -18.80
N GLY A 77 -11.86 -0.88 -18.74
CA GLY A 77 -11.63 -0.08 -17.55
C GLY A 77 -12.81 0.82 -17.18
N LEU A 78 -13.55 1.33 -18.18
CA LEU A 78 -14.79 2.05 -17.95
C LEU A 78 -15.87 1.13 -17.36
N VAL A 79 -16.04 -0.07 -17.91
CA VAL A 79 -17.01 -1.05 -17.43
C VAL A 79 -16.70 -1.45 -15.99
N ASP A 80 -15.45 -1.81 -15.70
CA ASP A 80 -15.00 -2.18 -14.36
C ASP A 80 -15.25 -1.07 -13.33
N LEU A 81 -14.96 0.19 -13.71
CA LEU A 81 -15.10 1.31 -12.79
C LEU A 81 -16.55 1.76 -12.60
N LEU A 82 -17.34 1.82 -13.67
CA LEU A 82 -18.61 2.57 -13.71
C LEU A 82 -19.86 1.74 -13.97
N LEU A 83 -19.72 0.54 -14.54
CA LEU A 83 -20.84 -0.32 -14.89
C LEU A 83 -20.87 -1.62 -14.09
N HIS A 84 -19.97 -1.77 -13.11
CA HIS A 84 -19.96 -2.96 -12.26
C HIS A 84 -21.20 -3.03 -11.35
N SER A 85 -21.85 -4.19 -11.32
CA SER A 85 -23.18 -4.36 -10.70
C SER A 85 -23.15 -4.55 -9.18
N GLN A 86 -22.01 -4.93 -8.60
CA GLN A 86 -21.89 -5.27 -7.17
C GLN A 86 -20.61 -4.73 -6.51
N ASP A 87 -20.19 -3.51 -6.88
CA ASP A 87 -19.10 -2.82 -6.19
C ASP A 87 -19.57 -2.23 -4.84
N ARG A 88 -18.82 -2.52 -3.76
CA ARG A 88 -18.87 -1.79 -2.49
C ARG A 88 -17.45 -1.34 -2.10
N ALA A 89 -17.30 -0.06 -1.78
CA ALA A 89 -16.11 0.46 -1.12
C ALA A 89 -16.23 0.38 0.41
N TYR A 90 -15.06 0.29 1.04
CA TYR A 90 -14.86 0.21 2.48
C TYR A 90 -13.97 1.38 2.92
N LEU A 91 -14.25 1.89 4.12
CA LEU A 91 -13.28 2.62 4.95
C LEU A 91 -12.36 1.62 5.66
N VAL A 92 -11.17 2.06 6.09
CA VAL A 92 -10.26 1.23 6.90
C VAL A 92 -10.95 0.64 8.14
N GLU A 93 -11.83 1.40 8.79
CA GLU A 93 -12.60 0.94 9.96
C GLU A 93 -13.59 -0.18 9.56
N GLU A 94 -14.24 -0.04 8.40
CA GLU A 94 -15.14 -1.06 7.87
C GLU A 94 -14.38 -2.33 7.45
N VAL A 95 -13.14 -2.19 6.95
CA VAL A 95 -12.25 -3.33 6.70
C VAL A 95 -11.94 -4.07 7.99
N GLY A 96 -11.58 -3.35 9.06
CA GLY A 96 -11.35 -3.95 10.38
C GLY A 96 -12.55 -4.72 10.89
N ALA A 97 -13.73 -4.11 10.83
CA ALA A 97 -14.98 -4.76 11.24
C ALA A 97 -15.29 -6.02 10.42
N LEU A 98 -15.10 -5.95 9.09
CA LEU A 98 -15.30 -7.09 8.18
C LEU A 98 -14.37 -8.25 8.55
N VAL A 99 -13.07 -7.97 8.72
CA VAL A 99 -12.05 -8.98 9.03
C VAL A 99 -12.33 -9.62 10.39
N ASN A 100 -12.62 -8.82 11.41
CA ASN A 100 -12.93 -9.32 12.75
C ASN A 100 -14.19 -10.19 12.76
N SER A 101 -15.22 -9.83 12.00
CA SER A 101 -16.45 -10.64 11.87
C SER A 101 -16.23 -12.03 11.27
N ALA A 102 -15.07 -12.24 10.64
CA ALA A 102 -14.69 -13.48 9.99
C ALA A 102 -13.72 -14.34 10.81
N ASP A 103 -13.45 -14.00 12.08
CA ASP A 103 -12.46 -14.64 12.97
C ASP A 103 -11.01 -14.56 12.43
N LEU A 104 -10.71 -13.44 11.78
CA LEU A 104 -9.41 -13.11 11.20
C LEU A 104 -8.86 -11.84 11.85
N SER A 105 -7.55 -11.64 11.78
CA SER A 105 -6.91 -10.36 12.11
C SER A 105 -6.04 -9.89 10.96
N ILE A 106 -5.96 -8.56 10.81
CA ILE A 106 -5.08 -7.91 9.85
C ILE A 106 -3.64 -7.99 10.39
N VAL A 107 -2.74 -8.54 9.58
CA VAL A 107 -1.29 -8.53 9.86
C VAL A 107 -0.67 -7.22 9.43
N SER A 108 -0.98 -6.78 8.21
CA SER A 108 -0.50 -5.51 7.67
C SER A 108 -1.33 -5.08 6.46
N PHE A 109 -1.54 -3.78 6.34
CA PHE A 109 -1.90 -3.17 5.06
C PHE A 109 -0.69 -3.09 4.13
N VAL A 110 -0.94 -2.91 2.84
CA VAL A 110 0.06 -3.01 1.78
C VAL A 110 -0.11 -1.84 0.78
N PRO A 111 0.91 -0.96 0.61
CA PRO A 111 2.12 -0.86 1.42
C PRO A 111 1.82 -0.24 2.81
N PRO A 112 2.50 -0.68 3.89
CA PRO A 112 2.22 -0.22 5.26
C PRO A 112 2.33 1.30 5.43
N VAL A 113 3.29 1.94 4.74
CA VAL A 113 3.56 3.39 4.80
C VAL A 113 2.33 4.25 4.44
N GLN A 114 1.40 3.75 3.62
CA GLN A 114 0.19 4.49 3.25
C GLN A 114 -0.83 4.59 4.40
N TYR A 115 -0.64 3.80 5.46
CA TYR A 115 -1.53 3.67 6.61
C TYR A 115 -0.85 4.16 7.91
N ASP A 116 0.30 4.82 7.81
CA ASP A 116 0.91 5.53 8.95
C ASP A 116 0.91 7.04 8.70
N PRO A 117 0.17 7.83 9.51
CA PRO A 117 0.10 9.27 9.32
C PRO A 117 1.44 9.99 9.55
N SER A 118 2.41 9.34 10.20
CA SER A 118 3.73 9.91 10.47
C SER A 118 4.53 10.25 9.21
N HIS A 119 4.16 9.66 8.06
CA HIS A 119 4.81 9.91 6.77
C HIS A 119 4.16 11.04 5.97
N LEU A 120 3.04 11.57 6.46
CA LEU A 120 2.25 12.62 5.81
C LEU A 120 2.21 13.90 6.65
N LEU A 121 2.24 13.77 7.99
CA LEU A 121 2.31 14.88 8.92
C LEU A 121 3.75 15.19 9.31
N GLN A 122 4.09 16.48 9.35
CA GLN A 122 5.40 16.96 9.80
C GLN A 122 5.32 17.70 11.14
N ASP A 123 4.11 18.07 11.58
CA ASP A 123 3.90 18.82 12.80
C ASP A 123 4.03 17.90 14.04
N PRO A 124 5.00 18.16 14.94
CA PRO A 124 5.22 17.30 16.10
C PRO A 124 4.04 17.26 17.09
N GLU A 125 3.29 18.35 17.25
CA GLU A 125 2.14 18.40 18.16
C GLU A 125 1.00 17.54 17.63
N LEU A 126 0.74 17.57 16.32
CA LEU A 126 -0.22 16.68 15.68
C LEU A 126 0.19 15.21 15.79
N LEU A 127 1.48 14.91 15.67
CA LEU A 127 2.00 13.54 15.82
C LEU A 127 1.85 13.03 17.25
N GLU A 128 2.18 13.84 18.26
CA GLU A 128 2.02 13.48 19.68
C GLU A 128 0.56 13.15 20.01
N ARG A 129 -0.40 13.89 19.45
CA ARG A 129 -1.83 13.60 19.63
C ARG A 129 -2.25 12.24 19.05
N LEU A 130 -1.49 11.69 18.12
CA LEU A 130 -1.75 10.38 17.52
C LEU A 130 -1.11 9.23 18.31
N ASP A 131 -0.29 9.49 19.32
CA ASP A 131 0.38 8.43 20.10
C ASP A 131 -0.60 7.59 20.92
N GLY A 132 -1.74 8.15 21.31
CA GLY A 132 -2.81 7.44 22.01
C GLY A 132 -3.69 6.57 21.09
N PHE A 133 -3.50 6.63 19.77
CA PHE A 133 -4.36 5.93 18.83
C PHE A 133 -3.90 4.48 18.68
N ASN A 134 -4.85 3.54 18.70
CA ASN A 134 -4.55 2.16 18.34
C ASN A 134 -4.17 2.04 16.83
N PRO A 135 -3.50 0.96 16.40
CA PRO A 135 -3.03 0.82 15.02
C PRO A 135 -4.11 1.00 13.95
N MET A 136 -5.33 0.50 14.18
CA MET A 136 -6.44 0.65 13.23
C MET A 136 -6.96 2.09 13.15
N ALA A 137 -7.05 2.79 14.27
CA ALA A 137 -7.43 4.20 14.31
C ALA A 137 -6.37 5.07 13.61
N ARG A 138 -5.08 4.77 13.78
CA ARG A 138 -4.00 5.44 13.05
C ARG A 138 -4.11 5.21 11.54
N ALA A 139 -4.38 3.98 11.11
CA ALA A 139 -4.58 3.64 9.71
C ALA A 139 -5.80 4.35 9.10
N ALA A 140 -6.92 4.42 9.83
CA ALA A 140 -8.11 5.16 9.39
C ALA A 140 -7.87 6.66 9.30
N PHE A 141 -7.06 7.22 10.21
CA PHE A 141 -6.64 8.62 10.15
C PHE A 141 -5.77 8.87 8.91
N ALA A 142 -4.80 8.00 8.63
CA ALA A 142 -3.95 8.12 7.44
C ALA A 142 -4.77 8.05 6.13
N GLU A 143 -5.75 7.14 6.05
CA GLU A 143 -6.66 7.03 4.91
C GLU A 143 -7.40 8.36 4.65
N GLN A 144 -7.96 8.95 5.71
CA GLN A 144 -8.67 10.23 5.64
C GLN A 144 -7.74 11.39 5.26
N LEU A 145 -6.54 11.41 5.85
CA LEU A 145 -5.54 12.44 5.61
C LEU A 145 -5.06 12.42 4.15
N SER A 146 -4.84 11.24 3.58
CA SER A 146 -4.34 11.11 2.21
C SER A 146 -5.44 11.21 1.16
N GLY A 147 -6.64 10.70 1.45
CA GLY A 147 -7.84 10.76 0.61
C GLY A 147 -7.73 10.07 -0.76
N ASN A 148 -6.61 9.41 -1.06
CA ASN A 148 -6.26 8.94 -2.41
C ASN A 148 -6.19 7.41 -2.53
N LEU A 149 -6.53 6.65 -1.49
CA LEU A 149 -6.49 5.19 -1.50
C LEU A 149 -7.70 4.62 -2.26
N LYS A 150 -7.51 4.21 -3.52
CA LYS A 150 -8.58 3.60 -4.35
C LYS A 150 -8.96 2.19 -3.92
N GLN A 151 -8.07 1.51 -3.20
CA GLN A 151 -8.21 0.14 -2.75
C GLN A 151 -7.41 -0.06 -1.46
N HIS A 152 -7.87 -0.99 -0.63
CA HIS A 152 -7.14 -1.50 0.52
C HIS A 152 -6.68 -2.92 0.21
N ALA A 153 -5.36 -3.10 0.09
CA ALA A 153 -4.74 -4.40 0.05
C ALA A 153 -4.13 -4.70 1.43
N PHE A 154 -4.34 -5.91 1.94
CA PHE A 154 -3.88 -6.30 3.26
C PHE A 154 -3.74 -7.82 3.40
N TYR A 155 -2.90 -8.23 4.33
CA TYR A 155 -2.74 -9.63 4.72
C TYR A 155 -3.51 -9.93 5.99
N VAL A 156 -4.17 -11.08 6.03
CA VAL A 156 -4.92 -11.57 7.19
C VAL A 156 -4.49 -12.98 7.58
N VAL A 157 -4.66 -13.30 8.86
CA VAL A 157 -4.43 -14.62 9.45
C VAL A 157 -5.58 -14.96 10.41
N PRO A 158 -5.77 -16.24 10.76
CA PRO A 158 -6.71 -16.60 11.83
C PRO A 158 -6.38 -15.87 13.12
N ASP A 159 -7.41 -15.41 13.85
CA ASP A 159 -7.22 -14.54 15.02
C ASP A 159 -6.37 -15.17 16.12
N ALA A 160 -6.44 -16.49 16.27
CA ALA A 160 -5.58 -17.28 17.14
C ALA A 160 -4.07 -17.16 16.86
N ARG A 161 -3.67 -16.59 15.71
CA ARG A 161 -2.29 -16.34 15.31
C ARG A 161 -1.93 -14.85 15.23
N ALA A 162 -2.82 -13.96 15.65
CA ALA A 162 -2.54 -12.53 15.69
C ALA A 162 -1.21 -12.24 16.41
N GLY A 163 -0.37 -11.39 15.84
CA GLY A 163 0.89 -10.95 16.43
C GLY A 163 2.08 -11.91 16.28
N CYS A 164 1.90 -13.15 15.82
CA CYS A 164 2.98 -14.14 15.69
C CYS A 164 3.38 -14.43 14.23
N THR A 165 3.07 -13.53 13.30
CA THR A 165 3.17 -13.81 11.86
C THR A 165 4.07 -12.86 11.08
N THR A 166 4.47 -11.74 11.67
CA THR A 166 5.41 -10.81 11.04
C THR A 166 6.83 -11.37 11.18
N ALA A 167 7.51 -11.57 10.05
CA ALA A 167 8.89 -12.05 10.06
C ALA A 167 9.82 -11.03 10.74
N VAL A 168 10.64 -11.50 11.66
CA VAL A 168 11.70 -10.71 12.29
C VAL A 168 12.96 -10.87 11.43
N PRO A 169 13.60 -9.76 10.98
CA PRO A 169 14.87 -9.83 10.29
C PRO A 169 15.94 -10.54 11.13
N GLY A 170 16.66 -11.48 10.52
CA GLY A 170 17.78 -12.20 11.13
C GLY A 170 18.98 -12.27 10.18
N PRO A 171 20.18 -12.58 10.67
CA PRO A 171 21.43 -12.52 9.89
C PRO A 171 21.41 -13.43 8.64
N GLU A 172 20.71 -14.56 8.70
CA GLU A 172 20.57 -15.52 7.59
C GLU A 172 19.51 -15.15 6.55
N MET A 173 18.79 -14.05 6.75
CA MET A 173 17.74 -13.63 5.82
C MET A 173 18.37 -12.99 4.58
N VAL A 174 17.79 -13.26 3.42
CA VAL A 174 18.24 -12.72 2.12
C VAL A 174 17.38 -11.51 1.73
N PRO A 175 17.94 -10.30 1.68
CA PRO A 175 17.24 -9.12 1.19
C PRO A 175 16.92 -9.25 -0.30
N THR A 176 15.65 -9.15 -0.65
CA THR A 176 15.17 -9.24 -2.03
C THR A 176 14.46 -7.96 -2.41
N LEU A 177 14.91 -7.32 -3.48
CA LEU A 177 14.22 -6.17 -4.07
C LEU A 177 13.05 -6.63 -4.93
N SER A 178 11.97 -5.85 -4.93
CA SER A 178 10.75 -6.17 -5.69
C SER A 178 10.90 -5.77 -7.16
N THR A 179 10.67 -4.49 -7.47
CA THR A 179 10.65 -3.95 -8.84
C THR A 179 11.77 -2.93 -9.08
N VAL A 180 12.53 -2.58 -8.04
CA VAL A 180 13.61 -1.59 -8.10
C VAL A 180 14.97 -2.26 -8.24
N ASN A 181 15.88 -1.62 -9.00
CA ASN A 181 17.26 -2.06 -9.13
C ASN A 181 18.13 -1.52 -7.99
N ALA A 182 19.00 -2.37 -7.44
CA ALA A 182 19.92 -2.04 -6.34
C ALA A 182 20.74 -0.77 -6.60
N SER A 183 21.33 -0.61 -7.78
CA SER A 183 22.16 0.56 -8.12
C SER A 183 21.36 1.87 -8.13
N ARG A 184 20.12 1.84 -8.64
CA ARG A 184 19.24 3.02 -8.61
C ARG A 184 18.83 3.38 -7.19
N LEU A 185 18.57 2.37 -6.37
CA LEU A 185 18.21 2.55 -4.96
C LEU A 185 19.37 3.17 -4.16
N ALA A 186 20.58 2.61 -4.33
CA ALA A 186 21.78 3.12 -3.70
C ALA A 186 22.11 4.56 -4.13
N MET A 187 21.98 4.86 -5.42
CA MET A 187 22.19 6.21 -5.94
C MET A 187 21.23 7.22 -5.30
N ALA A 188 19.93 6.87 -5.19
CA ALA A 188 18.94 7.72 -4.54
C ALA A 188 19.29 7.97 -3.07
N ILE A 189 19.65 6.92 -2.32
CA ILE A 189 20.06 7.05 -0.90
C ILE A 189 21.29 7.96 -0.78
N ARG A 190 22.31 7.74 -1.62
CA ARG A 190 23.58 8.49 -1.58
C ARG A 190 23.39 9.98 -1.86
N GLN A 191 22.58 10.32 -2.86
CA GLN A 191 22.35 11.69 -3.29
C GLN A 191 21.39 12.42 -2.33
N GLU A 192 20.22 11.82 -2.10
CA GLU A 192 19.08 12.49 -1.49
C GLU A 192 18.96 12.22 0.03
N GLY A 193 19.44 11.07 0.51
CA GLY A 193 19.26 10.66 1.91
C GLY A 193 17.82 10.24 2.25
N PHE A 194 17.01 9.89 1.24
CA PHE A 194 15.67 9.34 1.44
C PHE A 194 15.26 8.42 0.29
N LEU A 195 14.25 7.59 0.57
CA LEU A 195 13.52 6.83 -0.44
C LEU A 195 12.17 7.49 -0.70
N ALA A 196 11.77 7.56 -1.97
CA ALA A 196 10.52 8.18 -2.36
C ALA A 196 9.70 7.29 -3.30
N VAL A 197 8.40 7.18 -3.03
CA VAL A 197 7.42 6.53 -3.93
C VAL A 197 6.24 7.47 -4.14
N LYS A 198 5.83 7.61 -5.40
CA LYS A 198 4.61 8.33 -5.77
C LYS A 198 3.41 7.39 -5.70
N ASN A 199 2.35 7.84 -5.04
CA ASN A 199 1.04 7.23 -5.05
C ASN A 199 0.01 8.28 -5.48
N GLY A 200 -0.28 8.35 -6.78
CA GLY A 200 -1.14 9.40 -7.32
C GLY A 200 -0.54 10.80 -7.08
N PRO A 201 -1.24 11.73 -6.40
CA PRO A 201 -0.74 13.08 -6.14
C PRO A 201 0.16 13.14 -4.89
N VAL A 202 0.20 12.05 -4.09
CA VAL A 202 0.95 11.99 -2.85
C VAL A 202 2.33 11.39 -3.14
N THR A 203 3.38 12.02 -2.61
CA THR A 203 4.74 11.46 -2.63
C THR A 203 5.14 11.15 -1.20
N LEU A 204 5.34 9.87 -0.89
CA LEU A 204 5.83 9.42 0.41
C LEU A 204 7.35 9.46 0.38
N ARG A 205 7.96 10.13 1.37
CA ARG A 205 9.41 10.26 1.52
C ARG A 205 9.83 9.72 2.87
N LEU A 206 10.74 8.76 2.87
CA LEU A 206 11.23 8.12 4.09
C LEU A 206 12.73 8.36 4.19
N PRO A 207 13.20 9.06 5.25
CA PRO A 207 14.62 9.33 5.43
C PRO A 207 15.39 8.04 5.63
N VAL A 208 16.57 7.96 5.01
CA VAL A 208 17.49 6.82 5.12
C VAL A 208 18.91 7.37 5.24
N PRO A 209 19.72 6.90 6.21
CA PRO A 209 21.12 7.30 6.32
C PRO A 209 21.86 7.09 5.00
N LYS A 210 22.67 8.07 4.58
CA LYS A 210 23.42 7.99 3.31
C LYS A 210 24.34 6.77 3.24
N ASP A 211 24.89 6.36 4.38
CA ASP A 211 25.73 5.17 4.52
C ASP A 211 25.00 3.89 4.13
N ALA A 212 23.66 3.84 4.20
CA ALA A 212 22.91 2.69 3.73
C ALA A 212 23.00 2.48 2.20
N ALA A 213 23.54 3.45 1.44
CA ALA A 213 23.80 3.29 0.03
C ALA A 213 24.78 2.14 -0.26
N VAL A 214 25.84 1.97 0.55
CA VAL A 214 26.81 0.87 0.35
C VAL A 214 26.17 -0.49 0.64
N ILE A 215 25.23 -0.54 1.59
CA ILE A 215 24.42 -1.75 1.86
C ILE A 215 23.53 -2.05 0.65
N ALA A 216 22.82 -1.05 0.14
CA ALA A 216 21.90 -1.19 -0.99
C ALA A 216 22.61 -1.70 -2.27
N GLU A 217 23.86 -1.34 -2.49
CA GLU A 217 24.67 -1.82 -3.64
C GLU A 217 24.95 -3.31 -3.61
N GLN A 218 25.02 -3.92 -2.42
CA GLN A 218 25.33 -5.34 -2.28
C GLN A 218 24.10 -6.25 -2.40
N ILE A 219 22.89 -5.68 -2.48
CA ILE A 219 21.65 -6.47 -2.56
C ILE A 219 21.49 -7.07 -3.95
N ASP A 220 21.65 -8.39 -4.03
CA ASP A 220 21.54 -9.18 -5.25
C ASP A 220 20.44 -10.27 -5.17
N SER A 221 19.65 -10.26 -4.10
CA SER A 221 18.63 -11.29 -3.79
C SER A 221 19.20 -12.70 -3.60
N ARG A 222 20.50 -12.82 -3.28
CA ARG A 222 21.18 -14.08 -2.96
C ARG A 222 21.95 -13.99 -1.64
N ARG A 223 22.69 -12.90 -1.42
CA ARG A 223 23.48 -12.73 -0.20
C ARG A 223 22.61 -12.60 1.03
N THR A 224 23.05 -13.23 2.12
CA THR A 224 22.47 -13.05 3.45
C THR A 224 22.83 -11.68 4.02
N LEU A 225 22.12 -11.27 5.07
CA LEU A 225 22.46 -10.05 5.80
C LEU A 225 23.84 -10.11 6.45
N SER A 226 24.27 -11.28 6.91
CA SER A 226 25.63 -11.46 7.46
C SER A 226 26.70 -11.25 6.39
N GLU A 227 26.53 -11.85 5.21
CA GLU A 227 27.49 -11.68 4.10
C GLU A 227 27.57 -10.22 3.64
N ILE A 228 26.42 -9.53 3.58
CA ILE A 228 26.39 -8.11 3.23
C ILE A 228 27.10 -7.28 4.30
N ARG A 229 26.92 -7.57 5.60
CA ARG A 229 27.62 -6.89 6.70
C ARG A 229 29.13 -7.00 6.51
N ASP A 230 29.64 -8.21 6.34
CA ASP A 230 31.08 -8.49 6.23
C ASP A 230 31.72 -7.72 5.06
N LEU A 231 30.97 -7.50 3.97
CA LEU A 231 31.45 -6.77 2.80
C LEU A 231 31.54 -5.25 3.00
N VAL A 232 30.67 -4.66 3.83
CA VAL A 232 30.47 -3.19 3.86
C VAL A 232 30.81 -2.55 5.18
N GLU A 233 30.95 -3.30 6.28
CA GLU A 233 31.13 -2.76 7.63
C GLU A 233 32.33 -1.82 7.72
N THR A 234 33.43 -2.14 7.03
CA THR A 234 34.64 -1.29 6.98
C THR A 234 34.49 -0.04 6.12
N SER A 235 33.48 0.01 5.25
CA SER A 235 33.18 1.16 4.37
C SER A 235 32.16 2.12 4.98
N MET A 236 31.72 1.88 6.22
CA MET A 236 30.73 2.72 6.91
C MET A 236 31.43 3.83 7.69
N GLU A 237 31.02 5.08 7.44
CA GLU A 237 31.74 6.25 7.96
C GLU A 237 31.05 6.91 9.17
N ASN A 238 29.72 7.05 9.13
CA ASN A 238 28.97 7.89 10.06
C ASN A 238 28.00 7.09 10.94
N VAL A 239 27.39 6.04 10.40
CA VAL A 239 26.39 5.20 11.06
C VAL A 239 26.79 3.73 10.91
N GLY A 240 26.82 2.98 12.00
CA GLY A 240 27.12 1.56 11.97
C GLY A 240 26.08 0.74 11.19
N PHE A 241 26.48 -0.46 10.76
CA PHE A 241 25.67 -1.33 9.90
C PHE A 241 24.26 -1.56 10.42
N ASP A 242 24.10 -1.93 11.69
CA ASP A 242 22.79 -2.28 12.26
C ASP A 242 21.81 -1.11 12.23
N ALA A 243 22.28 0.10 12.53
CA ALA A 243 21.44 1.30 12.52
C ALA A 243 21.09 1.72 11.08
N ALA A 244 22.06 1.68 10.17
CA ALA A 244 21.84 1.99 8.76
C ALA A 244 20.89 0.98 8.09
N TRP A 245 21.12 -0.32 8.30
CA TRP A 245 20.27 -1.40 7.84
C TRP A 245 18.86 -1.30 8.42
N GLY A 246 18.71 -1.08 9.73
CA GLY A 246 17.42 -0.97 10.37
C GLY A 246 16.56 0.16 9.78
N ALA A 247 17.15 1.34 9.59
CA ALA A 247 16.48 2.48 8.96
C ALA A 247 16.15 2.21 7.48
N PHE A 248 17.10 1.66 6.73
CA PHE A 248 16.92 1.34 5.32
C PHE A 248 15.86 0.27 5.09
N TYR A 249 15.92 -0.84 5.85
CA TYR A 249 14.94 -1.91 5.78
C TYR A 249 13.54 -1.43 6.13
N LYS A 250 13.39 -0.67 7.23
CA LYS A 250 12.10 -0.08 7.61
C LYS A 250 11.53 0.78 6.48
N ALA A 251 12.35 1.63 5.87
CA ALA A 251 11.91 2.50 4.78
C ALA A 251 11.55 1.72 3.51
N ALA A 252 12.44 0.84 3.05
CA ALA A 252 12.26 0.09 1.81
C ALA A 252 11.14 -0.95 1.92
N ASN A 253 11.01 -1.65 3.05
CA ASN A 253 9.92 -2.58 3.31
C ASN A 253 8.58 -1.83 3.47
N GLY A 254 8.56 -0.72 4.19
CA GLY A 254 7.38 0.14 4.32
C GLY A 254 6.86 0.62 2.96
N LEU A 255 7.76 0.88 2.00
CA LEU A 255 7.46 1.27 0.62
C LEU A 255 7.23 0.09 -0.34
N ASN A 256 7.22 -1.17 0.13
CA ASN A 256 7.16 -2.40 -0.68
C ASN A 256 8.28 -2.55 -1.72
N LEU A 257 9.42 -1.91 -1.51
CA LEU A 257 10.60 -1.99 -2.36
C LEU A 257 11.47 -3.21 -2.03
N MET A 258 11.41 -3.69 -0.78
CA MET A 258 12.26 -4.76 -0.28
C MET A 258 11.51 -5.73 0.66
N TYR A 259 11.82 -7.02 0.51
CA TYR A 259 11.35 -8.10 1.36
C TYR A 259 12.53 -8.93 1.85
N LEU A 260 12.32 -9.74 2.89
CA LEU A 260 13.29 -10.73 3.33
C LEU A 260 12.79 -12.12 2.99
N LYS A 261 13.68 -12.94 2.45
CA LYS A 261 13.46 -14.38 2.29
C LYS A 261 14.25 -15.12 3.36
N ALA A 262 13.62 -16.10 4.00
CA ALA A 262 14.39 -17.11 4.70
C ALA A 262 15.18 -17.89 3.66
N ASP A 263 16.45 -18.18 3.96
CA ASP A 263 17.22 -19.06 3.09
C ASP A 263 16.49 -20.40 3.00
N LYS A 264 16.25 -20.85 1.78
CA LYS A 264 15.61 -22.15 1.56
C LYS A 264 16.72 -23.19 1.68
N SER A 265 16.96 -23.66 2.89
CA SER A 265 17.58 -24.97 3.09
C SER A 265 16.71 -26.05 2.45
#